data_AF-A0A9E1T018-F1
#
_entry.id   AF-A0A9E1T018-F1
#
_cell.length_a   1.000
_cell.length_b   1.000
_cell.length_c   1.000
_cell.angle_alpha   90.00
_cell.angle_beta   90.00
_cell.angle_gamma   90.00
#
_symmetry.space_group_name_H-M   'P 1'
#
loop_
_entity.id
_entity.type
_entity.pdbx_description
1 polymer ?
#
loop_
_entity_poly.entity_id
_entity_poly.type
_entity_poly.pdbx_seq_one_letter_code
_entity_poly.pdbx_strand_id
1 'polypeptide(L)'
;MLNVIPTWTHIALALLSSAIVLPVVAGPTFADEKIEELEGVGITQHLDTQVPLDLTFVDEHGQEVALSKFFNNDKPIIMTLNYYKCPMLCSLTLNGLVTGMEEME
;
A
#
# COMPACT_ATOMS: atom_id res chain seq x y z
N MET A 1 -10.83 1.96 -65.37
CA MET A 1 -11.56 1.57 -64.15
C MET A 1 -10.75 2.06 -62.95
N LEU A 2 -10.92 3.33 -62.55
CA LEU A 2 -10.27 3.89 -61.37
C LEU A 2 -11.38 4.23 -60.38
N ASN A 3 -11.35 3.54 -59.25
CA ASN A 3 -12.35 3.59 -58.19
C ASN A 3 -12.31 4.98 -57.52
N VAL A 4 -13.40 5.74 -57.67
CA VAL A 4 -13.60 7.00 -56.94
C VAL A 4 -14.05 6.61 -55.54
N ILE A 5 -13.09 6.52 -54.61
CA ILE A 5 -13.39 6.23 -53.21
C ILE A 5 -14.15 7.46 -52.65
N PRO A 6 -15.39 7.31 -52.16
CA PRO A 6 -16.21 8.44 -51.74
C PRO A 6 -15.55 9.15 -50.54
N THR A 7 -15.59 10.48 -50.54
CA THR A 7 -14.95 11.32 -49.50
C THR A 7 -15.43 10.99 -48.08
N TRP A 8 -16.64 10.46 -47.93
CA TRP A 8 -17.19 9.92 -46.67
C TRP A 8 -16.32 8.80 -46.07
N THR A 9 -15.69 7.95 -46.91
CA THR A 9 -14.89 6.83 -46.42
C THR A 9 -13.64 7.32 -45.66
N HIS A 10 -13.05 8.44 -46.08
CA HIS A 10 -11.93 9.07 -45.38
C HIS A 10 -12.36 9.74 -44.07
N ILE A 11 -13.55 10.36 -44.04
CA ILE A 11 -14.11 10.98 -42.83
C ILE A 11 -14.43 9.90 -41.79
N ALA A 12 -15.05 8.79 -42.19
CA ALA A 12 -15.34 7.67 -41.32
C ALA A 12 -14.06 7.03 -40.75
N LEU A 13 -13.01 6.88 -41.57
CA LEU A 13 -11.71 6.34 -41.13
C LEU A 13 -11.01 7.27 -40.13
N ALA A 14 -11.06 8.58 -40.36
CA ALA A 14 -10.50 9.57 -39.46
C ALA A 14 -11.22 9.60 -38.10
N LEU A 15 -12.56 9.53 -38.11
CA LEU A 15 -13.36 9.46 -36.89
C LEU A 15 -13.11 8.15 -36.10
N LEU A 16 -12.97 7.02 -36.80
CA LEU A 16 -12.60 5.74 -36.16
C LEU A 16 -11.22 5.79 -35.52
N SER A 17 -10.24 6.40 -36.19
CA SER A 17 -8.88 6.53 -35.63
C SER A 17 -8.83 7.42 -34.39
N SER A 18 -9.64 8.48 -34.32
CA SER A 18 -9.69 9.40 -33.18
C SER A 18 -10.32 8.76 -31.94
N ALA A 19 -11.34 7.91 -32.12
CA ALA A 19 -12.00 7.21 -31.01
C ALA A 19 -11.11 6.18 -30.30
N ILE A 20 -10.10 5.63 -30.99
CA ILE A 20 -9.19 4.62 -30.45
C ILE A 20 -8.08 5.25 -29.58
N VAL A 21 -7.71 6.51 -29.81
CA VAL A 21 -6.58 7.15 -29.12
C VAL A 21 -6.97 7.76 -27.77
N LEU A 22 -8.22 8.19 -27.60
CA LEU A 22 -8.71 8.87 -26.38
C LEU A 22 -8.57 8.07 -25.07
N PRO A 23 -8.86 6.76 -24.98
CA PRO A 23 -8.75 6.04 -23.72
C PRO A 23 -7.30 5.74 -23.28
N VAL A 24 -6.31 5.88 -24.17
CA VAL A 24 -4.91 5.52 -23.88
C VAL A 24 -4.17 6.59 -23.06
N VAL A 25 -4.61 7.86 -23.11
CA VAL A 25 -3.94 8.98 -22.42
C VAL A 25 -4.45 9.16 -20.98
N ALA A 26 -5.56 8.53 -20.60
CA ALA A 26 -6.16 8.63 -19.27
C ALA A 26 -5.68 7.52 -18.30
N GLY A 27 -4.40 7.10 -18.40
CA GLY A 27 -3.79 6.27 -17.37
C GLY A 27 -3.73 6.99 -16.02
N PRO A 28 -3.71 6.27 -14.88
CA PRO A 28 -3.56 6.91 -13.57
C PRO A 28 -2.24 7.67 -13.52
N THR A 29 -2.29 8.98 -13.29
CA THR A 29 -1.12 9.76 -12.91
C THR A 29 -0.86 9.48 -11.43
N PHE A 30 0.13 8.65 -11.13
CA PHE A 30 0.67 8.61 -9.76
C PHE A 30 1.29 9.99 -9.50
N ALA A 31 0.85 10.64 -8.43
CA ALA A 31 1.41 11.92 -8.02
C ALA A 31 2.81 11.68 -7.45
N ASP A 32 3.81 11.65 -8.33
CA ASP A 32 5.23 11.73 -7.97
C ASP A 32 5.63 13.22 -7.87
N GLU A 33 4.93 13.96 -7.00
CA GLU A 33 5.34 15.32 -6.66
C GLU A 33 6.34 15.19 -5.51
N LYS A 34 7.62 15.41 -5.82
CA LYS A 34 8.70 15.35 -4.83
C LYS A 34 8.54 16.48 -3.82
N ILE A 35 8.09 16.14 -2.62
CA ILE A 35 8.05 17.04 -1.45
C ILE A 35 9.47 17.11 -0.88
N GLU A 36 10.06 18.31 -0.85
CA GLU A 36 11.45 18.52 -0.39
C GLU A 36 11.64 18.07 1.07
N GLU A 37 10.64 18.29 1.92
CA GLU A 37 10.63 17.89 3.33
C GLU A 37 10.61 16.37 3.55
N LEU A 38 10.29 15.59 2.52
CA LEU A 38 10.31 14.12 2.55
C LEU A 38 11.59 13.53 1.95
N GLU A 39 12.56 14.37 1.57
CA GLU A 39 13.82 13.88 1.02
C GLU A 39 14.57 13.01 2.05
N GLY A 40 14.87 11.77 1.65
CA GLY A 40 15.48 10.77 2.54
C GLY A 40 14.48 10.00 3.41
N VAL A 41 13.19 10.32 3.38
CA VAL A 41 12.15 9.54 4.04
C VAL A 41 11.81 8.32 3.18
N GLY A 42 12.03 7.13 3.73
CA GLY A 42 11.78 5.87 3.05
C GLY A 42 11.91 4.68 3.98
N ILE A 43 11.68 3.49 3.45
CA ILE A 43 11.78 2.23 4.20
C ILE A 43 13.11 1.56 3.86
N THR A 44 13.96 1.38 4.87
CA THR A 44 15.13 0.50 4.76
C THR A 44 14.76 -0.86 5.34
N GLN A 45 14.81 -1.91 4.52
CA GLN A 45 14.43 -3.25 4.92
C GLN A 45 15.61 -4.00 5.56
N HIS A 46 15.38 -4.58 6.74
CA HIS A 46 16.34 -5.42 7.47
C HIS A 46 15.76 -6.83 7.66
N LEU A 47 15.62 -7.58 6.56
CA LEU A 47 15.09 -8.95 6.59
C LEU A 47 16.01 -9.89 7.37
N ASP A 48 15.44 -10.95 7.96
CA ASP A 48 16.12 -11.97 8.77
C ASP A 48 16.93 -11.43 9.97
N THR A 49 16.86 -10.13 10.23
CA THR A 49 17.52 -9.48 11.35
C THR A 49 16.66 -9.66 12.60
N GLN A 50 17.28 -10.17 13.66
CA GLN A 50 16.59 -10.39 14.92
C GLN A 50 16.25 -9.06 15.60
N VAL A 51 14.98 -8.89 15.98
CA VAL A 51 14.57 -7.77 16.83
C VAL A 51 15.24 -7.91 18.21
N PRO A 52 15.83 -6.84 18.78
CA PRO A 52 16.44 -6.92 20.10
C PRO A 52 15.38 -7.22 21.18
N LEU A 53 15.51 -8.37 21.85
CA LEU A 53 14.50 -8.89 22.78
C LEU A 53 14.64 -8.33 24.21
N ASP A 54 15.74 -7.64 24.48
CA ASP A 54 16.05 -6.95 25.75
C ASP A 54 15.45 -5.53 25.83
N LEU A 55 14.79 -5.07 24.76
CA LEU A 55 14.06 -3.80 24.76
C LEU A 55 12.97 -3.80 25.84
N THR A 56 12.91 -2.71 26.61
CA THR A 56 11.93 -2.50 27.67
C THR A 56 10.84 -1.54 27.19
N PHE A 57 9.59 -1.91 27.40
CA PHE A 57 8.40 -1.15 27.06
C PHE A 57 7.52 -0.95 28.30
N VAL A 58 6.55 -0.05 28.20
CA VAL A 58 5.49 0.13 29.19
C VAL A 58 4.20 -0.43 28.63
N ASP A 59 3.58 -1.35 29.35
CA ASP A 59 2.30 -1.96 28.94
C ASP A 59 1.09 -1.07 29.28
N GLU A 60 -0.11 -1.53 28.92
CA GLU A 60 -1.37 -0.81 29.16
C GLU A 60 -1.74 -0.65 30.64
N HIS A 61 -1.09 -1.40 31.53
CA HIS A 61 -1.25 -1.30 32.98
C HIS A 61 -0.19 -0.39 33.62
N GLY A 62 0.72 0.18 32.82
CA GLY A 62 1.81 1.03 33.28
C GLY A 62 3.01 0.24 33.83
N GLN A 63 3.12 -1.06 33.55
CA GLN A 63 4.23 -1.89 34.00
C GLN A 63 5.37 -1.91 32.99
N GLU A 64 6.61 -1.90 33.48
CA GLU A 64 7.77 -2.16 32.63
C GLU A 64 7.84 -3.65 32.24
N VAL A 65 7.95 -3.92 30.95
CA VAL A 65 8.01 -5.27 30.37
C VAL A 65 9.11 -5.37 29.33
N ALA A 66 9.91 -6.44 29.39
CA ALA A 66 10.87 -6.77 28.34
C ALA A 66 10.16 -7.43 27.15
N LEU A 67 10.58 -7.13 25.92
CA LEU A 67 10.00 -7.70 24.71
C LEU A 67 10.09 -9.24 24.67
N SER A 68 11.17 -9.81 25.19
CA SER A 68 11.37 -11.25 25.35
C SER A 68 10.21 -11.98 26.05
N LYS A 69 9.45 -11.30 26.92
CA LYS A 69 8.28 -11.87 27.63
C LYS A 69 7.22 -12.46 26.69
N PHE A 70 7.14 -12.00 25.44
CA PHE A 70 6.12 -12.42 24.47
C PHE A 70 6.54 -13.58 23.56
N PHE A 71 7.79 -14.05 23.62
CA PHE A 71 8.35 -15.04 22.68
C PHE A 71 8.38 -16.49 23.23
N ASN A 72 7.53 -16.82 24.22
CA ASN A 72 7.70 -18.03 25.04
C ASN A 72 6.89 -19.26 24.62
N ASN A 73 6.07 -19.18 23.57
CA ASN A 73 4.98 -20.16 23.33
C ASN A 73 5.03 -20.86 21.97
N ASP A 74 6.19 -20.92 21.28
CA ASP A 74 6.37 -21.55 19.95
C ASP A 74 5.34 -21.10 18.88
N LYS A 75 4.74 -19.92 19.06
CA LYS A 75 3.78 -19.32 18.13
C LYS A 75 4.46 -18.18 17.35
N PRO A 76 4.14 -18.00 16.05
CA PRO A 76 4.55 -16.81 15.31
C PRO A 76 4.08 -15.54 16.01
N ILE A 77 4.92 -14.50 16.02
CA ILE A 77 4.61 -13.21 16.64
C ILE A 77 4.42 -12.17 15.52
N ILE A 78 3.26 -11.51 15.54
CA ILE A 78 2.97 -10.35 14.69
C ILE A 78 3.04 -9.10 15.57
N MET A 79 3.88 -8.14 15.20
CA MET A 79 4.01 -6.86 15.90
C MET A 79 3.39 -5.75 15.05
N THR A 80 2.45 -4.99 15.61
CA THR A 80 1.83 -3.84 14.93
C THR A 80 2.16 -2.54 15.66
N LEU A 81 2.70 -1.57 14.93
CA LEU A 81 3.09 -0.26 15.47
C LEU A 81 1.93 0.72 15.30
N ASN A 82 1.15 0.88 16.35
CA ASN A 82 -0.04 1.72 16.34
C ASN A 82 0.20 3.03 17.11
N TYR A 83 -0.46 4.09 16.67
CA TYR A 83 -0.43 5.39 17.34
C TYR A 83 -1.75 5.67 18.06
N TYR A 84 -1.64 6.14 19.30
CA TYR A 84 -2.80 6.63 20.04
C TYR A 84 -3.39 7.87 19.36
N LYS A 85 -4.73 7.99 19.34
CA LYS A 85 -5.48 9.05 18.62
C LYS A 85 -5.23 9.10 17.10
N CYS A 86 -5.01 7.94 16.48
CA CYS A 86 -4.94 7.81 15.04
C CYS A 86 -6.31 8.05 14.38
N PRO A 87 -6.48 9.11 13.57
CA PRO A 87 -7.80 9.63 13.23
C PRO A 87 -8.59 8.80 12.21
N MET A 88 -7.95 7.90 11.44
CA MET A 88 -8.63 7.26 10.29
C MET A 88 -8.30 5.77 10.10
N LEU A 89 -7.03 5.38 9.98
CA LEU A 89 -6.67 4.05 9.46
C LEU A 89 -6.49 2.95 10.52
N CYS A 90 -6.36 3.32 11.78
CA CYS A 90 -5.95 2.35 12.80
C CYS A 90 -7.05 1.33 13.11
N SER A 91 -8.33 1.75 13.18
CA SER A 91 -9.43 0.80 13.35
C SER A 91 -9.55 -0.16 12.17
N LEU A 92 -9.36 0.31 10.94
CA LEU A 92 -9.39 -0.54 9.74
C LEU A 92 -8.25 -1.56 9.77
N THR A 93 -7.04 -1.12 10.09
CA THR A 93 -5.84 -1.98 10.12
C THR A 93 -5.94 -3.04 11.20
N LEU A 94 -6.39 -2.66 12.41
CA LEU A 94 -6.55 -3.59 13.52
C LEU A 94 -7.67 -4.62 13.26
N ASN A 95 -8.80 -4.19 12.70
CA ASN A 95 -9.87 -5.13 12.32
C ASN A 95 -9.40 -6.10 11.24
N GLY A 96 -8.70 -5.61 10.22
CA GLY A 96 -8.13 -6.45 9.16
C GLY A 96 -7.11 -7.46 9.71
N LEU A 97 -6.27 -7.06 10.66
CA LEU A 97 -5.37 -7.99 11.36
C LEU A 97 -6.14 -9.11 12.05
N VAL A 98 -7.17 -8.77 12.84
CA VAL A 98 -7.97 -9.76 13.58
C VAL A 98 -8.67 -10.72 12.62
N THR A 99 -9.34 -10.21 11.59
CA THR A 99 -9.99 -11.06 10.56
C THR A 99 -8.98 -11.97 9.87
N GLY A 100 -7.80 -11.48 9.50
CA GLY A 100 -6.77 -12.31 8.89
C GLY A 100 -6.24 -13.40 9.83
N MET A 101 -6.19 -13.14 11.14
CA MET A 101 -5.80 -14.14 12.13
C MET A 101 -6.86 -15.22 12.33
N GLU A 102 -8.16 -14.88 12.28
CA GLU A 102 -9.27 -15.84 12.36
C GLU A 102 -9.25 -16.83 11.18
N GLU A 103 -8.80 -16.41 10.00
CA GLU A 103 -8.66 -17.29 8.83
C GLU A 103 -7.49 -18.28 8.92
N MET A 104 -6.59 -18.11 9.90
CA MET A 104 -5.44 -18.99 10.11
C MET A 104 -5.72 -20.17 11.08
N GLU A 105 -6.90 -20.18 11.72
CA GLU A 105 -7.38 -21.29 12.56
C GLU A 105 -7.99 -22.43 11.74
#